data_AF-A0A422NBX1-F1
#
_entry.id   AF-A0A422NBX1-F1
#
_cell.length_a   1.000
_cell.length_b   1.000
_cell.length_c   1.000
_cell.angle_alpha   90.00
_cell.angle_beta   90.00
_cell.angle_gamma   90.00
#
_symmetry.space_group_name_H-M   'P 1'
#
loop_
_entity.id
_entity.type
_entity.pdbx_description
1 polymer ?
#
loop_
_entity_poly.entity_id
_entity_poly.type
_entity_poly.pdbx_seq_one_letter_code
_entity_poly.pdbx_strand_id
1 'polypeptide(L)'
;MMLSAILSRVSLASIGFGGNYSHTVRISWLLNYMEEAGLRDEDVVVMFDGGDTFFTGLLAAKRAVEGFMTKTAPSADAFNATAVHRGEASAPMLFSAEPPCFAPQVDLVVQYGPEGDYERCCWFYERLWKAANSSADQRLVQSPPSGFRYLTAGGMVGRVWAIREASKAYASLLAKSDEWWCDQSIWALLFMWSVTQDPVVDPALRIRYGLLSLDYNNSFFLTPRKGLFGSPAIIHFPGAYTQWRKKLPGLLNYT
;
A
#
# COMPACT_ATOMS: atom_id res chain seq x y z
N MET A 1 -14.62 4.00 -11.51
CA MET A 1 -14.47 4.74 -10.24
C MET A 1 -15.58 5.77 -9.94
N MET A 2 -15.69 6.91 -10.65
CA MET A 2 -16.61 8.00 -10.25
C MET A 2 -18.06 7.56 -9.98
N LEU A 3 -18.64 6.75 -10.87
CA LEU A 3 -20.01 6.24 -10.70
C LEU A 3 -20.16 5.41 -9.42
N SER A 4 -19.25 4.48 -9.14
CA SER A 4 -19.33 3.64 -7.95
C SER A 4 -19.11 4.41 -6.66
N ALA A 5 -18.34 5.51 -6.70
CA ALA A 5 -18.20 6.41 -5.55
C ALA A 5 -19.50 7.15 -5.22
N ILE A 6 -20.20 7.67 -6.24
CA ILE A 6 -21.52 8.29 -6.07
C ILE A 6 -22.51 7.29 -5.45
N LEU A 7 -22.57 6.08 -6.00
CA LEU A 7 -23.43 5.00 -5.50
C LEU A 7 -23.07 4.59 -4.06
N SER A 8 -21.78 4.66 -3.72
CA SER A 8 -21.28 4.35 -2.38
C SER A 8 -21.32 5.54 -1.43
N ARG A 9 -21.79 6.72 -1.86
CA ARG A 9 -21.79 7.98 -1.09
C ARG A 9 -20.42 8.32 -0.50
N VAL A 10 -19.36 8.07 -1.28
CA VAL A 10 -17.98 8.41 -0.91
C VAL A 10 -17.57 9.66 -1.66
N SER A 11 -17.09 10.68 -0.92
CA SER A 11 -16.48 11.86 -1.53
C SER A 11 -15.09 11.50 -2.07
N LEU A 12 -14.83 11.93 -3.30
CA LEU A 12 -13.59 11.68 -4.01
C LEU A 12 -12.95 12.99 -4.45
N ALA A 13 -11.63 13.05 -4.36
CA ALA A 13 -10.82 14.05 -5.04
C ALA A 13 -9.96 13.35 -6.11
N SER A 14 -10.02 13.87 -7.33
CA SER A 14 -9.11 13.44 -8.40
C SER A 14 -7.89 14.35 -8.38
N ILE A 15 -6.70 13.78 -8.25
CA ILE A 15 -5.42 14.50 -8.24
C ILE A 15 -4.64 14.23 -9.54
N GLY A 16 -3.75 15.14 -9.91
CA GLY A 16 -2.87 14.98 -11.09
C GLY A 16 -3.55 15.21 -12.45
N PHE A 17 -4.75 15.79 -12.50
CA PHE A 17 -5.42 16.12 -13.75
C PHE A 17 -4.58 17.09 -14.59
N GLY A 18 -4.32 16.75 -15.85
CA GLY A 18 -3.49 17.54 -16.76
C GLY A 18 -1.98 17.49 -16.50
N GLY A 19 -1.53 16.74 -15.49
CA GLY A 19 -0.12 16.56 -15.18
C GLY A 19 0.57 15.54 -16.09
N ASN A 20 1.90 15.66 -16.22
CA ASN A 20 2.70 14.62 -16.87
C ASN A 20 2.82 13.40 -15.95
N TYR A 21 2.31 12.25 -16.39
CA TYR A 21 2.17 11.08 -15.55
C TYR A 21 3.40 10.18 -15.59
N SER A 22 3.89 9.84 -14.40
CA SER A 22 4.72 8.66 -14.11
C SER A 22 4.20 8.07 -12.80
N HIS A 23 4.30 6.76 -12.58
CA HIS A 23 3.84 6.20 -11.30
C HIS A 23 4.57 6.84 -10.10
N THR A 24 5.83 7.25 -10.29
CA THR A 24 6.66 7.82 -9.23
C THR A 24 6.19 9.19 -8.72
N VAL A 25 5.41 9.93 -9.51
CA VAL A 25 4.92 11.27 -9.14
C VAL A 25 3.68 11.21 -8.22
N ARG A 26 3.00 10.07 -8.15
CA ARG A 26 1.70 9.96 -7.47
C ARG A 26 1.74 10.40 -6.00
N ILE A 27 2.80 10.07 -5.28
CA ILE A 27 2.93 10.50 -3.87
C ILE A 27 3.12 12.01 -3.72
N SER A 28 3.79 12.67 -4.67
CA SER A 28 3.95 14.13 -4.64
C SER A 28 2.60 14.81 -4.85
N TRP A 29 1.79 14.32 -5.79
CA TRP A 29 0.43 14.82 -5.96
C TRP A 29 -0.43 14.60 -4.72
N LEU A 30 -0.28 13.47 -4.03
CA LEU A 30 -0.99 13.20 -2.78
C LEU A 30 -0.61 14.22 -1.69
N LEU A 31 0.69 14.46 -1.50
CA LEU A 31 1.17 15.41 -0.50
C LEU A 31 0.70 16.84 -0.78
N ASN A 32 0.75 17.28 -2.04
CA ASN A 32 0.25 18.60 -2.43
C ASN A 32 -1.24 18.73 -2.13
N TYR A 33 -2.04 17.71 -2.47
CA TYR A 33 -3.47 17.71 -2.16
C TYR A 33 -3.73 17.76 -0.64
N MET A 34 -3.00 16.96 0.16
CA MET A 34 -3.16 16.96 1.62
C MET A 34 -2.89 18.36 2.21
N GLU A 35 -1.90 19.08 1.67
CA GLU A 35 -1.56 20.43 2.10
C GLU A 35 -2.62 21.45 1.65
N GLU A 36 -3.00 21.45 0.38
CA GLU A 36 -4.00 22.37 -0.19
C GLU A 36 -5.37 22.19 0.46
N ALA A 37 -5.75 20.96 0.78
CA ALA A 37 -7.00 20.65 1.46
C ALA A 37 -6.96 20.92 2.98
N GLY A 38 -5.79 21.30 3.52
CA GLY A 38 -5.62 21.57 4.95
C GLY A 38 -5.85 20.36 5.83
N LEU A 39 -5.48 19.16 5.36
CA LEU A 39 -5.69 17.92 6.12
C LEU A 39 -4.79 17.90 7.36
N ARG A 40 -5.38 17.52 8.49
CA ARG A 40 -4.72 17.44 9.79
C ARG A 40 -4.06 16.09 9.96
N ASP A 41 -3.08 16.02 10.84
CA ASP A 41 -2.27 14.82 11.07
C ASP A 41 -3.10 13.57 11.41
N GLU A 42 -4.19 13.74 12.15
CA GLU A 42 -5.10 12.67 12.54
C GLU A 42 -6.06 12.21 11.42
N ASP A 43 -6.21 12.98 10.35
CA ASP A 43 -7.13 12.63 9.26
C ASP A 43 -6.64 11.37 8.52
N VAL A 44 -7.57 10.67 7.86
CA VAL A 44 -7.30 9.44 7.11
C VAL A 44 -7.43 9.70 5.62
N VAL A 45 -6.43 9.25 4.86
CA VAL A 45 -6.39 9.36 3.41
C VAL A 45 -6.37 7.95 2.83
N VAL A 46 -7.25 7.71 1.84
CA VAL A 46 -7.26 6.48 1.03
C VAL A 46 -6.93 6.87 -0.40
N MET A 47 -5.74 6.50 -0.88
CA MET A 47 -5.29 6.73 -2.26
C MET A 47 -5.41 5.44 -3.05
N PHE A 48 -5.84 5.52 -4.30
CA PHE A 48 -5.96 4.38 -5.20
C PHE A 48 -5.92 4.80 -6.66
N ASP A 49 -5.65 3.84 -7.54
CA ASP A 49 -5.67 4.04 -8.98
C ASP A 49 -7.05 4.44 -9.48
N GLY A 50 -7.16 5.49 -10.30
CA GLY A 50 -8.47 5.99 -10.76
C GLY A 50 -9.10 5.19 -11.91
N GLY A 51 -8.28 4.52 -12.72
CA GLY A 51 -8.69 3.93 -14.00
C GLY A 51 -9.21 2.49 -13.91
N ASP A 52 -8.74 1.71 -12.95
CA ASP A 52 -8.92 0.26 -12.84
C ASP A 52 -9.43 -0.15 -11.45
N THR A 53 -10.17 0.73 -10.79
CA THR A 53 -10.79 0.47 -9.49
C THR A 53 -12.28 0.82 -9.45
N PHE A 54 -13.00 0.23 -8.49
CA PHE A 54 -14.35 0.65 -8.11
C PHE A 54 -14.65 0.41 -6.63
N PHE A 55 -15.53 1.22 -6.05
CA PHE A 55 -16.10 0.97 -4.71
C PHE A 55 -17.17 -0.13 -4.74
N THR A 56 -17.18 -0.98 -3.72
CA THR A 56 -18.15 -2.07 -3.56
C THR A 56 -19.44 -1.65 -2.84
N GLY A 57 -19.43 -0.50 -2.18
CA GLY A 57 -20.59 0.04 -1.48
C GLY A 57 -20.24 0.84 -0.22
N LEU A 58 -21.21 1.64 0.24
CA LEU A 58 -21.09 2.51 1.41
C LEU A 58 -20.66 1.76 2.68
N LEU A 59 -21.29 0.62 2.96
CA LEU A 59 -21.10 -0.09 4.21
C LEU A 59 -19.68 -0.66 4.35
N ALA A 60 -19.11 -1.16 3.25
CA ALA A 60 -17.74 -1.67 3.22
C ALA A 60 -16.73 -0.54 3.43
N ALA A 61 -16.88 0.58 2.70
CA ALA A 61 -16.03 1.76 2.87
C ALA A 61 -16.07 2.32 4.30
N LYS A 62 -17.27 2.46 4.86
CA LYS A 62 -17.44 2.95 6.25
C LYS A 62 -16.76 2.02 7.26
N ARG A 63 -17.00 0.71 7.18
CA ARG A 63 -16.39 -0.28 8.10
C ARG A 63 -14.87 -0.30 7.99
N ALA A 64 -14.33 -0.19 6.78
CA ALA A 64 -12.89 -0.17 6.56
C ALA A 64 -12.25 1.05 7.24
N VAL A 65 -12.80 2.25 7.04
CA VAL A 65 -12.30 3.49 7.64
C VAL A 65 -12.44 3.48 9.17
N GLU A 66 -13.61 3.11 9.70
CA GLU A 66 -13.82 3.03 11.17
C GLU A 66 -12.89 2.00 11.81
N GLY A 67 -12.72 0.84 11.18
CA GLY A 67 -11.79 -0.20 11.63
C GLY A 67 -10.33 0.25 11.61
N PHE A 68 -9.92 1.01 10.59
CA PHE A 68 -8.59 1.61 10.51
C PHE A 68 -8.38 2.66 11.59
N MET A 69 -9.34 3.55 11.77
CA MET A 69 -9.24 4.64 12.75
C MET A 69 -9.15 4.13 14.18
N THR A 70 -9.87 3.07 14.52
CA THR A 70 -9.85 2.47 15.86
C THR A 70 -8.57 1.73 16.19
N LYS A 71 -7.85 1.22 15.18
CA LYS A 71 -6.63 0.42 15.38
C LYS A 71 -5.33 1.18 15.15
N THR A 72 -5.36 2.39 14.61
CA THR A 72 -4.16 3.15 14.26
C THR A 72 -3.95 4.35 15.15
N ALA A 73 -2.69 4.66 15.46
CA ALA A 73 -2.34 5.80 16.26
C ALA A 73 -2.75 7.13 15.58
N PRO A 74 -3.43 8.05 16.29
CA PRO A 74 -3.90 9.31 15.71
C PRO A 74 -2.77 10.32 15.48
N SER A 75 -1.61 10.15 16.11
CA SER A 75 -0.45 11.03 15.96
C SER A 75 0.87 10.25 16.05
N ALA A 76 1.95 10.91 15.66
CA ALA A 76 3.30 10.34 15.74
C ALA A 76 3.75 10.03 17.18
N ASP A 77 3.29 10.81 18.17
CA ASP A 77 3.62 10.63 19.59
C ASP A 77 2.83 9.47 20.24
N ALA A 78 1.60 9.24 19.77
CA ALA A 78 0.77 8.11 20.23
C ALA A 78 1.17 6.79 19.57
N PHE A 79 2.07 6.81 18.60
CA PHE A 79 2.49 5.62 17.86
C PHE A 79 3.33 4.67 18.73
N ASN A 80 2.87 3.44 18.87
CA ASN A 80 3.55 2.40 19.62
C ASN A 80 3.91 1.23 18.69
N ALA A 81 5.17 1.19 18.26
CA ALA A 81 5.70 0.14 17.40
C ALA A 81 5.60 -1.27 18.03
N THR A 82 5.66 -1.39 19.35
CA THR A 82 5.51 -2.68 20.06
C THR A 82 4.08 -3.18 20.01
N ALA A 83 3.09 -2.29 20.16
CA ALA A 83 1.68 -2.67 20.01
C ALA A 83 1.38 -3.13 18.57
N VAL A 84 1.97 -2.48 17.56
CA VAL A 84 1.85 -2.92 16.17
C VAL A 84 2.56 -4.27 15.93
N HIS A 85 3.77 -4.45 16.47
CA HIS A 85 4.50 -5.72 16.44
C HIS A 85 3.63 -6.89 16.92
N ARG A 86 2.95 -6.70 18.05
CA ARG A 86 2.09 -7.73 18.68
C ARG A 86 0.70 -7.85 18.07
N GLY A 87 0.34 -6.96 17.14
CA GLY A 87 -0.99 -6.91 16.53
C GLY A 87 -2.09 -6.35 17.42
N GLU A 88 -1.72 -5.70 18.53
CA GLU A 88 -2.64 -4.96 19.42
C GLU A 88 -3.10 -3.65 18.75
N ALA A 89 -2.23 -3.07 17.92
CA ALA A 89 -2.51 -1.95 17.03
C ALA A 89 -2.17 -2.31 15.58
N SER A 90 -2.64 -1.51 14.63
CA SER A 90 -2.30 -1.62 13.21
C SER A 90 -1.31 -0.53 12.80
N ALA A 91 -0.51 -0.80 11.77
CA ALA A 91 0.35 0.20 11.17
C ALA A 91 -0.51 1.38 10.66
N PRO A 92 -0.10 2.64 10.91
CA PRO A 92 -0.85 3.83 10.50
C PRO A 92 -0.73 4.14 9.00
N MET A 93 -0.04 3.30 8.23
CA MET A 93 -0.03 3.30 6.78
C MET A 93 -0.06 1.85 6.27
N LEU A 94 -1.08 1.51 5.48
CA LEU A 94 -1.26 0.20 4.89
C LEU A 94 -1.31 0.32 3.37
N PHE A 95 -0.52 -0.50 2.69
CA PHE A 95 -0.65 -0.70 1.26
C PHE A 95 -1.58 -1.87 0.96
N SER A 96 -2.20 -1.85 -0.21
CA SER A 96 -2.92 -3.01 -0.72
C SER A 96 -1.96 -4.22 -0.79
N ALA A 97 -2.48 -5.40 -0.47
CA ALA A 97 -1.77 -6.65 -0.60
C ALA A 97 -2.18 -7.35 -1.90
N GLU A 98 -1.24 -8.04 -2.57
CA GLU A 98 -1.53 -8.84 -3.74
C GLU A 98 -0.81 -10.21 -3.74
N PRO A 99 -1.33 -11.22 -4.49
CA PRO A 99 -0.67 -12.51 -4.62
C PRO A 99 0.60 -12.55 -5.48
N PRO A 100 0.71 -11.88 -6.64
CA PRO A 100 1.95 -11.84 -7.40
C PRO A 100 2.92 -10.82 -6.80
N CYS A 101 4.22 -11.13 -6.79
CA CYS A 101 5.23 -10.15 -6.42
C CYS A 101 5.63 -9.37 -7.68
N PHE A 102 5.53 -8.04 -7.65
CA PHE A 102 6.00 -7.18 -8.74
C PHE A 102 6.74 -5.97 -8.19
N ALA A 103 8.07 -5.97 -8.30
CA ALA A 103 8.92 -4.84 -7.92
C ALA A 103 10.14 -4.83 -8.86
N PRO A 104 9.91 -4.54 -10.16
CA PRO A 104 10.89 -4.77 -11.22
C PRO A 104 12.17 -3.96 -11.07
N GLN A 105 12.12 -2.83 -10.34
CA GLN A 105 13.26 -1.91 -10.22
C GLN A 105 13.99 -2.03 -8.88
N VAL A 106 13.85 -3.15 -8.17
CA VAL A 106 14.60 -3.43 -6.93
C VAL A 106 16.12 -3.43 -7.19
N ASP A 107 16.52 -3.80 -8.39
CA ASP A 107 17.90 -3.90 -8.85
C ASP A 107 18.66 -2.58 -8.95
N LEU A 108 17.94 -1.46 -9.10
CA LEU A 108 18.50 -0.11 -9.05
C LEU A 108 19.24 0.18 -7.73
N VAL A 109 18.89 -0.55 -6.66
CA VAL A 109 19.55 -0.41 -5.34
C VAL A 109 20.16 -1.72 -4.86
N VAL A 110 19.50 -2.84 -5.11
CA VAL A 110 19.93 -4.17 -4.67
C VAL A 110 20.50 -4.93 -5.86
N GLN A 111 21.79 -4.71 -6.10
CA GLN A 111 22.48 -5.21 -7.30
C GLN A 111 22.67 -6.74 -7.34
N TYR A 112 22.47 -7.44 -6.22
CA TYR A 112 22.58 -8.90 -6.13
C TYR A 112 21.20 -9.56 -6.11
N GLY A 113 21.07 -10.72 -6.73
CA GLY A 113 19.83 -11.51 -6.73
C GLY A 113 19.67 -12.34 -8.00
N PRO A 114 18.60 -13.14 -8.12
CA PRO A 114 18.29 -13.86 -9.34
C PRO A 114 17.97 -12.90 -10.50
N GLU A 115 18.13 -13.40 -11.72
CA GLU A 115 17.63 -12.72 -12.93
C GLU A 115 16.10 -12.82 -13.00
N GLY A 116 15.45 -11.84 -13.64
CA GLY A 116 14.00 -11.77 -13.78
C GLY A 116 13.30 -10.98 -12.66
N ASP A 117 12.35 -10.14 -13.05
CA ASP A 117 11.65 -9.21 -12.15
C ASP A 117 10.85 -9.95 -11.06
N TYR A 118 10.18 -11.03 -11.42
CA TYR A 118 9.33 -11.80 -10.51
C TYR A 118 10.15 -12.59 -9.49
N GLU A 119 11.17 -13.31 -9.95
CA GLU A 119 12.09 -14.10 -9.14
C GLU A 119 12.85 -13.18 -8.18
N ARG A 120 13.33 -12.04 -8.66
CA ARG A 120 14.03 -11.04 -7.85
C ARG A 120 13.12 -10.45 -6.79
N CYS A 121 11.89 -10.10 -7.14
CA CYS A 121 10.91 -9.60 -6.17
C CYS A 121 10.64 -10.64 -5.07
N CYS A 122 10.36 -11.90 -5.44
CA CYS A 122 10.11 -12.97 -4.47
C CYS A 122 11.33 -13.19 -3.57
N TRP A 123 12.54 -13.29 -4.15
CA TRP A 123 13.79 -13.44 -3.42
C TRP A 123 14.04 -12.29 -2.45
N PHE A 124 13.71 -11.06 -2.84
CA PHE A 124 13.84 -9.91 -1.97
C PHE A 124 12.91 -10.05 -0.76
N TYR A 125 11.64 -10.35 -0.99
CA TYR A 125 10.64 -10.57 0.07
C TYR A 125 10.93 -11.75 1.00
N GLU A 126 11.71 -12.76 0.58
CA GLU A 126 12.13 -13.83 1.51
C GLU A 126 12.88 -13.31 2.74
N ARG A 127 13.58 -12.18 2.64
CA ARG A 127 14.23 -11.53 3.80
C ARG A 127 13.20 -11.03 4.81
N LEU A 128 12.12 -10.44 4.31
CA LEU A 128 10.99 -9.99 5.12
C LEU A 128 10.34 -11.16 5.85
N TRP A 129 10.09 -12.27 5.14
CA TRP A 129 9.44 -13.45 5.73
C TRP A 129 10.31 -14.14 6.77
N LYS A 130 11.63 -14.19 6.56
CA LYS A 130 12.58 -14.66 7.57
C LYS A 130 12.56 -13.79 8.82
N ALA A 131 12.59 -12.46 8.67
CA ALA A 131 12.48 -11.54 9.79
C ALA A 131 11.14 -11.70 10.53
N ALA A 132 10.03 -11.85 9.80
CA ALA A 132 8.71 -12.05 10.38
C ALA A 132 8.61 -13.36 11.18
N ASN A 133 9.20 -14.45 10.67
CA ASN A 133 9.18 -15.77 11.31
C ASN A 133 10.16 -15.89 12.50
N SER A 134 11.01 -14.89 12.74
CA SER A 134 12.00 -14.94 13.83
C SER A 134 11.41 -14.65 15.21
N SER A 135 10.20 -14.08 15.30
CA SER A 135 9.50 -13.80 16.56
C SER A 135 8.10 -14.41 16.57
N ALA A 136 7.78 -15.22 17.57
CA ALA A 136 6.49 -15.94 17.64
C ALA A 136 5.28 -15.01 17.83
N ASP A 137 5.47 -13.85 18.44
CA ASP A 137 4.46 -12.83 18.69
C ASP A 137 4.36 -11.77 17.57
N GLN A 138 5.18 -11.87 16.52
CA GLN A 138 5.12 -10.97 15.36
C GLN A 138 3.79 -11.05 14.63
N ARG A 139 3.10 -9.92 14.44
CA ARG A 139 1.84 -9.77 13.68
C ARG A 139 1.83 -8.60 12.70
N LEU A 140 2.88 -7.75 12.66
CA LEU A 140 3.05 -6.65 11.70
C LEU A 140 3.06 -7.15 10.26
N VAL A 141 3.69 -8.30 10.02
CA VAL A 141 3.89 -8.86 8.68
C VAL A 141 3.39 -10.30 8.68
N GLN A 142 2.59 -10.63 7.67
CA GLN A 142 1.85 -11.90 7.62
C GLN A 142 2.03 -12.59 6.27
N SER A 143 2.07 -13.92 6.27
CA SER A 143 2.01 -14.75 5.06
C SER A 143 0.69 -15.53 5.07
N PRO A 144 -0.45 -14.86 4.82
CA PRO A 144 -1.75 -15.51 4.93
C PRO A 144 -1.87 -16.66 3.91
N PRO A 145 -2.62 -17.73 4.21
CA PRO A 145 -2.88 -18.81 3.25
C PRO A 145 -3.51 -18.33 1.94
N SER A 146 -4.19 -17.17 1.96
CA SER A 146 -4.72 -16.51 0.78
C SER A 146 -3.63 -16.09 -0.22
N GLY A 147 -2.38 -15.97 0.21
CA GLY A 147 -1.22 -15.57 -0.58
C GLY A 147 -1.10 -14.06 -0.83
N PHE A 148 -2.01 -13.24 -0.30
CA PHE A 148 -1.97 -11.78 -0.39
C PHE A 148 -0.90 -11.24 0.55
N ARG A 149 0.35 -11.24 0.07
CA ARG A 149 1.53 -10.98 0.92
C ARG A 149 2.52 -9.98 0.31
N TYR A 150 2.32 -9.54 -0.93
CA TYR A 150 3.19 -8.57 -1.56
C TYR A 150 2.51 -7.21 -1.65
N LEU A 151 3.30 -6.14 -1.49
CA LEU A 151 2.82 -4.78 -1.60
C LEU A 151 2.39 -4.48 -3.04
N THR A 152 1.21 -3.86 -3.21
CA THR A 152 0.89 -3.11 -4.42
C THR A 152 0.62 -1.64 -4.11
N ALA A 153 1.24 -0.76 -4.91
CA ALA A 153 1.08 0.69 -4.78
C ALA A 153 -0.18 1.22 -5.49
N GLY A 154 -1.02 0.35 -6.07
CA GLY A 154 -2.29 0.76 -6.66
C GLY A 154 -3.38 1.13 -5.65
N GLY A 155 -3.14 0.86 -4.37
CA GLY A 155 -4.00 1.27 -3.26
C GLY A 155 -3.22 1.42 -1.96
N MET A 156 -3.48 2.48 -1.21
CA MET A 156 -2.97 2.68 0.14
C MET A 156 -3.98 3.42 1.02
N VAL A 157 -3.92 3.18 2.33
CA VAL A 157 -4.60 3.97 3.35
C VAL A 157 -3.60 4.41 4.39
N GLY A 158 -3.69 5.65 4.87
CA GLY A 158 -2.77 6.14 5.87
C GLY A 158 -3.33 7.30 6.68
N ARG A 159 -2.83 7.46 7.90
CA ARG A 159 -2.94 8.71 8.64
C ARG A 159 -2.06 9.76 7.96
N VAL A 160 -2.53 11.00 7.90
CA VAL A 160 -1.80 12.11 7.26
C VAL A 160 -0.38 12.25 7.81
N TRP A 161 -0.21 12.17 9.14
CA TRP A 161 1.11 12.25 9.76
C TRP A 161 2.07 11.13 9.30
N ALA A 162 1.54 9.90 9.17
CA ALA A 162 2.32 8.73 8.79
C ALA A 162 2.73 8.78 7.32
N ILE A 163 1.83 9.26 6.45
CA ILE A 163 2.12 9.51 5.04
C ILE A 163 3.23 10.57 4.93
N ARG A 164 3.09 11.72 5.59
CA ARG A 164 4.10 12.79 5.60
C ARG A 164 5.48 12.29 6.04
N GLU A 165 5.52 11.42 7.05
CA GLU A 165 6.77 10.82 7.52
C GLU A 165 7.37 9.85 6.49
N ALA A 166 6.59 8.86 6.05
CA ALA A 166 7.05 7.84 5.10
C ALA A 166 7.49 8.43 3.76
N SER A 167 6.81 9.49 3.29
CA SER A 167 7.14 10.14 2.03
C SER A 167 8.50 10.84 2.02
N LYS A 168 9.09 11.17 3.18
CA LYS A 168 10.47 11.71 3.24
C LYS A 168 11.49 10.67 2.79
N ALA A 169 11.33 9.43 3.23
CA ALA A 169 12.18 8.31 2.80
C ALA A 169 11.92 7.97 1.32
N TYR A 170 10.66 8.06 0.87
CA TYR A 170 10.32 7.93 -0.55
C TYR A 170 11.02 8.97 -1.42
N ALA A 171 10.92 10.25 -1.08
CA ALA A 171 11.59 11.32 -1.82
C ALA A 171 13.11 11.12 -1.85
N SER A 172 13.69 10.69 -0.73
CA SER A 172 15.12 10.40 -0.62
C SER A 172 15.56 9.22 -1.49
N LEU A 173 14.74 8.17 -1.61
CA LEU A 173 15.02 7.02 -2.47
C LEU A 173 14.82 7.35 -3.96
N LEU A 174 13.74 8.08 -4.27
CA LEU A 174 13.45 8.55 -5.62
C LEU A 174 14.61 9.37 -6.19
N ALA A 175 15.22 10.24 -5.37
CA ALA A 175 16.35 11.07 -5.77
C ALA A 175 17.66 10.30 -6.05
N LYS A 176 17.73 8.98 -5.81
CA LYS A 176 18.94 8.18 -6.05
C LYS A 176 19.10 7.74 -7.52
N SER A 177 18.05 7.85 -8.34
CA SER A 177 18.10 7.49 -9.76
C SER A 177 16.99 8.19 -10.55
N ASP A 178 17.28 8.61 -11.78
CA ASP A 178 16.26 9.14 -12.70
C ASP A 178 15.55 8.02 -13.49
N GLU A 179 15.95 6.77 -13.29
CA GLU A 179 15.41 5.61 -14.01
C GLU A 179 14.12 5.06 -13.40
N TRP A 180 13.70 5.55 -12.23
CA TRP A 180 12.48 5.10 -11.56
C TRP A 180 11.23 5.40 -12.38
N TRP A 181 10.48 4.36 -12.72
CA TRP A 181 9.15 4.45 -13.33
C TRP A 181 8.07 3.71 -12.52
N CYS A 182 8.46 2.88 -11.55
CA CYS A 182 7.60 2.04 -10.73
C CYS A 182 7.67 2.44 -9.26
N ASP A 183 6.69 3.18 -8.77
CA ASP A 183 6.60 3.55 -7.35
C ASP A 183 6.38 2.34 -6.43
N GLN A 184 5.72 1.29 -6.91
CA GLN A 184 5.62 0.01 -6.20
C GLN A 184 7.00 -0.58 -5.85
N SER A 185 8.01 -0.41 -6.71
CA SER A 185 9.38 -0.86 -6.41
C SER A 185 10.01 -0.05 -5.27
N ILE A 186 9.82 1.28 -5.28
CA ILE A 186 10.30 2.19 -4.23
C ILE A 186 9.62 1.84 -2.90
N TRP A 187 8.29 1.70 -2.88
CA TRP A 187 7.55 1.34 -1.67
C TRP A 187 7.88 -0.06 -1.16
N ALA A 188 8.11 -1.04 -2.04
CA ALA A 188 8.53 -2.38 -1.62
C ALA A 188 9.90 -2.35 -0.91
N LEU A 189 10.87 -1.58 -1.42
CA LEU A 189 12.17 -1.36 -0.78
C LEU A 189 12.01 -0.75 0.62
N LEU A 190 11.26 0.35 0.71
CA LEU A 190 11.03 1.06 1.97
C LEU A 190 10.26 0.22 2.99
N PHE A 191 9.22 -0.49 2.56
CA PHE A 191 8.46 -1.41 3.41
C PHE A 191 9.38 -2.49 3.99
N MET A 192 10.18 -3.14 3.14
CA MET A 192 11.12 -4.16 3.59
C MET A 192 12.11 -3.60 4.61
N TRP A 193 12.79 -2.49 4.33
CA TRP A 193 13.76 -1.91 5.25
C TRP A 193 13.13 -1.41 6.54
N SER A 194 11.87 -0.93 6.49
CA SER A 194 11.12 -0.57 7.69
C SER A 194 10.87 -1.76 8.61
N VAL A 195 10.76 -2.98 8.07
CA VAL A 195 10.54 -4.18 8.88
C VAL A 195 11.85 -4.82 9.30
N THR A 196 12.82 -4.94 8.40
CA THR A 196 14.10 -5.60 8.71
C THR A 196 15.02 -4.73 9.55
N GLN A 197 14.80 -3.41 9.60
CA GLN A 197 15.63 -2.45 10.34
C GLN A 197 17.13 -2.64 10.07
N ASP A 198 17.45 -2.86 8.79
CA ASP A 198 18.82 -3.18 8.38
C ASP A 198 19.76 -1.98 8.64
N PRO A 199 20.79 -2.13 9.50
CA PRO A 199 21.66 -1.03 9.87
C PRO A 199 22.55 -0.53 8.73
N VAL A 200 22.68 -1.26 7.61
CA VAL A 200 23.45 -0.79 6.45
C VAL A 200 22.67 0.15 5.55
N VAL A 201 21.34 0.21 5.69
CA VAL A 201 20.49 1.11 4.91
C VAL A 201 20.73 2.55 5.35
N ASP A 202 20.91 3.46 4.39
CA ASP A 202 21.07 4.90 4.60
C ASP A 202 19.98 5.43 5.58
N PRO A 203 20.34 6.14 6.66
CA PRO A 203 19.38 6.69 7.61
C PRO A 203 18.25 7.52 6.99
N ALA A 204 18.51 8.20 5.86
CA ALA A 204 17.48 8.97 5.15
C ALA A 204 16.38 8.08 4.53
N LEU A 205 16.65 6.79 4.35
CA LEU A 205 15.73 5.80 3.80
C LEU A 205 15.03 4.97 4.89
N ARG A 206 15.39 5.17 6.16
CA ARG A 206 14.84 4.41 7.27
C ARG A 206 13.48 4.96 7.66
N ILE A 207 12.48 4.11 7.52
CA ILE A 207 11.17 4.34 8.11
C ILE A 207 11.09 3.63 9.46
N ARG A 208 10.42 4.25 10.43
CA ARG A 208 10.20 3.66 11.76
C ARG A 208 9.56 2.28 11.63
N TYR A 209 10.06 1.35 12.43
CA TYR A 209 9.49 0.01 12.52
C TYR A 209 7.99 0.06 12.87
N GLY A 210 7.18 -0.66 12.10
CA GLY A 210 5.73 -0.73 12.29
C GLY A 210 4.92 0.43 11.69
N LEU A 211 5.56 1.41 11.03
CA LEU A 211 4.83 2.51 10.40
C LEU A 211 4.07 2.04 9.14
N LEU A 212 4.68 1.14 8.35
CA LEU A 212 4.11 0.57 7.13
C LEU A 212 3.77 -0.91 7.33
N SER A 213 2.63 -1.32 6.79
CA SER A 213 2.26 -2.73 6.62
C SER A 213 1.34 -2.89 5.40
N LEU A 214 0.73 -4.06 5.24
CA LEU A 214 -0.20 -4.37 4.18
C LEU A 214 -1.62 -4.59 4.72
N ASP A 215 -2.62 -4.32 3.88
CA ASP A 215 -4.02 -4.67 4.11
C ASP A 215 -4.24 -6.18 3.90
N TYR A 216 -3.63 -7.00 4.77
CA TYR A 216 -3.68 -8.47 4.70
C TYR A 216 -5.11 -9.04 4.77
N ASN A 217 -6.03 -8.32 5.43
CA ASN A 217 -7.43 -8.71 5.56
C ASN A 217 -8.28 -8.25 4.37
N ASN A 218 -7.68 -7.53 3.41
CA ASN A 218 -8.38 -6.97 2.26
C ASN A 218 -9.62 -6.16 2.67
N SER A 219 -9.52 -5.38 3.74
CA SER A 219 -10.63 -4.57 4.25
C SER A 219 -10.85 -3.33 3.38
N PHE A 220 -9.78 -2.74 2.86
CA PHE A 220 -9.85 -1.65 1.90
C PHE A 220 -9.78 -2.18 0.48
N PHE A 221 -8.78 -2.99 0.16
CA PHE A 221 -8.44 -3.32 -1.22
C PHE A 221 -8.47 -4.83 -1.46
N LEU A 222 -9.14 -5.23 -2.54
CA LEU A 222 -9.06 -6.60 -3.04
C LEU A 222 -8.77 -6.61 -4.54
N THR A 223 -7.70 -7.31 -4.90
CA THR A 223 -7.46 -7.73 -6.27
C THR A 223 -8.12 -9.10 -6.50
N PRO A 224 -9.17 -9.23 -7.33
CA PRO A 224 -10.00 -10.44 -7.38
C PRO A 224 -9.40 -11.54 -8.28
N ARG A 225 -8.08 -11.76 -8.22
CA ARG A 225 -7.40 -12.83 -9.00
C ARG A 225 -7.94 -14.21 -8.64
N LYS A 226 -8.34 -14.42 -7.38
CA LYS A 226 -8.92 -15.64 -6.82
C LYS A 226 -10.45 -15.60 -6.63
N GLY A 227 -11.11 -14.62 -7.26
CA GLY A 227 -12.53 -14.32 -7.02
C GLY A 227 -12.74 -13.25 -5.95
N LEU A 228 -14.00 -12.86 -5.74
CA LEU A 228 -14.40 -11.93 -4.68
C LEU A 228 -14.56 -12.69 -3.36
N PHE A 229 -13.98 -12.16 -2.30
CA PHE A 229 -14.16 -12.66 -0.93
C PHE A 229 -14.08 -11.51 0.06
N GLY A 230 -14.56 -11.76 1.28
CA GLY A 230 -14.60 -10.73 2.32
C GLY A 230 -15.56 -9.59 1.98
N SER A 231 -15.24 -8.38 2.45
CA SER A 231 -16.02 -7.17 2.19
C SER A 231 -15.10 -5.97 1.97
N PRO A 232 -14.24 -6.02 0.93
CA PRO A 232 -13.30 -4.93 0.62
C PRO A 232 -14.08 -3.67 0.27
N ALA A 233 -13.60 -2.51 0.66
CA ALA A 233 -14.18 -1.22 0.24
C ALA A 233 -14.02 -0.98 -1.27
N ILE A 234 -12.90 -1.42 -1.84
CA ILE A 234 -12.45 -1.13 -3.21
C ILE A 234 -11.96 -2.42 -3.86
N ILE A 235 -12.40 -2.66 -5.09
CA ILE A 235 -11.83 -3.68 -5.97
C ILE A 235 -10.82 -3.02 -6.90
N HIS A 236 -9.66 -3.65 -7.08
CA HIS A 236 -8.58 -3.19 -7.95
C HIS A 236 -8.26 -4.23 -9.02
N PHE A 237 -8.09 -3.76 -10.26
CA PHE A 237 -7.81 -4.58 -11.45
C PHE A 237 -6.46 -4.25 -12.09
N PRO A 238 -5.34 -4.45 -11.35
CA PRO A 238 -4.02 -4.08 -11.81
C PRO A 238 -3.62 -4.83 -13.09
N GLY A 239 -2.78 -4.18 -13.89
CA GLY A 239 -2.21 -4.72 -15.11
C GLY A 239 -3.11 -4.55 -16.33
N ALA A 240 -2.89 -5.38 -17.35
CA ALA A 240 -3.55 -5.20 -18.63
C ALA A 240 -5.04 -5.56 -18.58
N TYR A 241 -5.89 -4.74 -19.20
CA TYR A 241 -7.34 -4.99 -19.36
C TYR A 241 -7.66 -6.39 -19.91
N THR A 242 -6.79 -6.94 -20.76
CA THR A 242 -6.94 -8.29 -21.34
C THR A 242 -6.99 -9.39 -20.27
N GLN A 243 -6.37 -9.18 -19.10
CA GLN A 243 -6.42 -10.11 -17.96
C GLN A 243 -7.81 -10.14 -17.31
N TRP A 244 -8.57 -9.06 -17.42
CA TRP A 244 -9.82 -8.83 -16.69
C TRP A 244 -11.06 -8.92 -17.57
N ARG A 245 -10.95 -8.65 -18.87
CA ARG A 245 -12.06 -8.59 -19.84
C ARG A 245 -13.08 -9.71 -19.71
N LYS A 246 -12.62 -10.96 -19.55
CA LYS A 246 -13.51 -12.14 -19.45
C LYS A 246 -14.17 -12.30 -18.08
N LYS A 247 -13.56 -11.75 -17.01
CA LYS A 247 -14.03 -11.88 -15.63
C LYS A 247 -14.91 -10.71 -15.18
N LEU A 248 -14.69 -9.52 -15.76
CA LEU A 248 -15.37 -8.28 -15.38
C LEU A 248 -16.91 -8.39 -15.32
N PRO A 249 -17.62 -8.95 -16.32
CA PRO A 249 -19.07 -9.05 -16.25
C PRO A 249 -19.56 -9.86 -15.04
N GLY A 250 -18.86 -10.95 -14.71
CA GLY A 250 -19.18 -11.77 -13.54
C GLY A 250 -18.89 -11.05 -12.22
N LEU A 251 -17.86 -10.20 -12.17
CA LEU A 251 -17.48 -9.46 -10.96
C LEU A 251 -18.37 -8.25 -10.70
N LEU A 252 -18.90 -7.61 -11.76
CA LEU A 252 -19.80 -6.45 -11.67
C LEU A 252 -21.26 -6.83 -11.35
N ASN A 253 -21.65 -8.10 -11.53
CA ASN A 253 -22.98 -8.57 -11.15
C ASN A 253 -23.15 -8.82 -9.65
N TYR A 254 -22.08 -8.75 -8.85
CA TYR A 254 -22.10 -8.90 -7.38
C TYR A 254 -22.15 -7.56 -6.62
N THR A 255 -22.22 -6.43 -7.34
CA THR A 255 -22.39 -5.08 -6.80
C THR A 255 -23.79 -4.56 -7.09
#